data_AF-A0A1G8YEB5-F1
#
_entry.id   AF-A0A1G8YEB5-F1
#
_cell.length_a   1.000
_cell.length_b   1.000
_cell.length_c   1.000
_cell.angle_alpha   90.00
_cell.angle_beta   90.00
_cell.angle_gamma   90.00
#
_symmetry.space_group_name_H-M   'P 1'
#
loop_
_entity.id
_entity.type
_entity.pdbx_description
1 polymer ?
#
loop_
_entity_poly.entity_id
_entity_poly.type
_entity_poly.pdbx_seq_one_letter_code
_entity_poly.pdbx_strand_id
1 'polypeptide(L)'
;MHPHALFSRARRHGWDVETAPRPSGTLVTLWRGAWRLEVAFAGQAPRHATITGPGPVTGTPVNLRAINKLVRCEPGRIRVVAAAAAAGGPPARERATQAG
;
A
#
# COMPACT_ATOMS: atom_id res chain seq x y z
N MET A 1 12.39 -4.71 -5.52
CA MET A 1 11.42 -4.05 -6.42
C MET A 1 11.94 -2.66 -6.72
N HIS A 2 12.22 -2.32 -7.98
CA HIS A 2 12.76 -1.02 -8.37
C HIS A 2 11.65 0.07 -8.46
N PRO A 3 11.92 1.35 -8.13
CA PRO A 3 10.96 2.46 -8.26
C PRO A 3 10.28 2.54 -9.64
N HIS A 4 11.05 2.59 -10.73
CA HIS A 4 10.48 2.60 -12.09
C HIS A 4 9.52 1.43 -12.39
N ALA A 5 9.84 0.22 -11.91
CA ALA A 5 8.97 -0.93 -12.09
C ALA A 5 7.66 -0.81 -11.28
N LEU A 6 7.68 -0.08 -10.16
CA LEU A 6 6.48 0.28 -9.41
C LEU A 6 5.65 1.29 -10.20
N PHE A 7 6.27 2.32 -10.80
CA PHE A 7 5.57 3.37 -11.57
C PHE A 7 4.81 2.80 -12.75
N SER A 8 5.50 2.05 -13.61
CA SER A 8 4.88 1.46 -14.81
C SER A 8 3.72 0.54 -14.45
N ARG A 9 3.86 -0.21 -13.34
CA ARG A 9 2.80 -1.08 -12.84
C ARG A 9 1.64 -0.28 -12.26
N ALA A 10 1.91 0.74 -11.46
CA ALA A 10 0.90 1.61 -10.86
C ALA A 10 0.02 2.26 -11.94
N ARG A 11 0.64 2.90 -12.93
CA ARG A 11 -0.08 3.52 -14.05
C ARG A 11 -0.92 2.52 -14.84
N ARG A 12 -0.39 1.33 -15.13
CA ARG A 12 -1.14 0.25 -15.82
C ARG A 12 -2.41 -0.15 -15.06
N HIS A 13 -2.40 -0.05 -13.73
CA HIS A 13 -3.54 -0.40 -12.88
C HIS A 13 -4.34 0.82 -12.43
N GLY A 14 -4.21 1.95 -13.13
CA GLY A 14 -5.03 3.15 -12.88
C GLY A 14 -4.70 3.85 -11.57
N TRP A 15 -3.44 3.81 -11.15
CA TRP A 15 -2.92 4.67 -10.10
C TRP A 15 -2.18 5.85 -10.73
N ASP A 16 -2.44 7.04 -10.21
CA ASP A 16 -1.61 8.22 -10.45
C ASP A 16 -0.34 8.11 -9.61
N VAL A 17 0.76 8.65 -10.14
CA VAL A 17 2.10 8.48 -9.56
C VAL A 17 2.74 9.85 -9.39
N GLU A 18 3.09 10.15 -8.15
CA GLU A 18 3.88 11.32 -7.77
C GLU A 18 5.17 10.86 -7.09
N THR A 19 6.25 11.60 -7.30
CA THR A 19 7.56 11.30 -6.70
C THR A 19 8.14 12.56 -6.08
N ALA A 20 8.60 12.45 -4.84
CA ALA A 20 9.28 13.51 -4.14
C ALA A 20 10.68 13.04 -3.67
N PRO A 21 11.75 13.82 -3.93
CA PRO A 21 13.05 13.53 -3.34
C PRO A 21 12.99 13.68 -1.81
N ARG A 22 13.75 12.85 -1.09
CA ARG A 22 13.96 12.94 0.36
C ARG A 22 15.44 12.81 0.69
N PRO A 23 15.92 13.37 1.82
CA PRO A 23 17.32 13.24 2.23
C PRO A 23 17.82 11.78 2.28
N SER A 24 16.94 10.84 2.63
CA SER A 24 17.23 9.41 2.72
C SER A 24 16.84 8.58 1.49
N GLY A 25 16.42 9.23 0.38
CA GLY A 25 16.10 8.57 -0.88
C GLY A 25 14.91 9.19 -1.62
N THR A 26 13.91 8.38 -1.97
CA THR A 26 12.76 8.85 -2.77
C THR A 26 11.46 8.40 -2.14
N LEU A 27 10.52 9.33 -1.97
CA LEU A 27 9.15 8.99 -1.64
C LEU A 27 8.34 8.88 -2.93
N VAL A 28 7.64 7.77 -3.08
CA VAL A 28 6.70 7.53 -4.16
C VAL A 28 5.30 7.54 -3.57
N THR A 29 4.44 8.42 -4.07
CA THR A 29 3.04 8.51 -3.67
C THR A 29 2.17 8.04 -4.82
N LEU A 30 1.35 7.03 -4.57
CA LEU A 30 0.40 6.48 -5.52
C LEU A 30 -1.01 6.87 -5.10
N TRP A 31 -1.79 7.42 -6.04
CA TRP A 31 -3.18 7.82 -5.77
C TRP A 31 -4.16 7.02 -6.62
N ARG A 32 -5.29 6.64 -6.03
CA ARG A 32 -6.40 6.01 -6.76
C ARG A 32 -7.72 6.28 -6.06
N GLY A 33 -8.45 7.28 -6.55
CA GLY A 33 -9.63 7.82 -5.86
C GLY A 33 -9.22 8.32 -4.47
N ALA A 34 -9.94 7.89 -3.43
CA ALA A 34 -9.64 8.25 -2.04
C ALA A 34 -8.49 7.43 -1.39
N TRP A 35 -7.78 6.60 -2.17
CA TRP A 35 -6.66 5.81 -1.67
C TRP A 35 -5.32 6.44 -2.01
N ARG A 36 -4.43 6.45 -1.02
CA ARG A 36 -3.06 6.93 -1.11
C ARG A 36 -2.10 5.86 -0.60
N LEU A 37 -1.17 5.40 -1.43
CA LEU A 37 -0.11 4.49 -1.04
C LEU A 37 1.23 5.20 -1.16
N GLU A 38 1.88 5.43 -0.03
CA GLU A 38 3.18 6.05 0.08
C GLU A 38 4.24 4.96 0.26
N VAL A 39 5.30 4.99 -0.56
CA VAL A 39 6.40 4.03 -0.51
C VAL A 39 7.71 4.80 -0.48
N ALA A 40 8.43 4.69 0.63
CA ALA A 40 9.76 5.26 0.78
C ALA A 40 10.81 4.26 0.27
N PHE A 41 11.68 4.73 -0.61
CA PHE A 41 12.81 4.00 -1.16
C PHE A 41 14.12 4.58 -0.64
N ALA A 42 15.08 3.70 -0.32
CA ALA A 42 16.49 4.05 -0.16
C ALA A 42 17.24 3.47 -1.37
N GLY A 43 17.65 4.35 -2.29
CA GLY A 43 18.11 3.94 -3.62
C GLY A 43 17.02 3.15 -4.35
N GLN A 44 17.30 1.89 -4.68
CA GLN A 44 16.39 1.03 -5.45
C GLN A 44 15.51 0.11 -4.57
N ALA A 45 15.67 0.14 -3.24
CA ALA A 45 14.97 -0.77 -2.34
C ALA A 45 13.86 -0.06 -1.56
N PRO A 46 12.61 -0.58 -1.56
CA PRO A 46 11.57 -0.07 -0.67
C PRO A 46 11.96 -0.35 0.78
N ARG A 47 11.81 0.64 1.65
CA ARG A 47 12.13 0.56 3.08
C ARG A 47 10.89 0.60 3.96
N HIS A 48 9.94 1.45 3.60
CA HIS A 48 8.72 1.65 4.35
C HIS A 48 7.58 1.94 3.39
N ALA A 49 6.36 1.53 3.74
CA ALA A 49 5.19 1.88 2.98
C ALA A 49 3.99 2.06 3.89
N THR A 50 3.13 3.02 3.56
CA THR A 50 1.88 3.32 4.27
C THR A 50 0.74 3.43 3.28
N ILE A 51 -0.43 2.93 3.66
CA ILE A 51 -1.66 3.13 2.90
C ILE A 51 -2.67 3.92 3.72
N THR A 52 -3.23 4.94 3.10
CA THR A 52 -4.33 5.74 3.62
C THR A 52 -5.53 5.55 2.70
N GLY A 53 -6.70 5.34 3.28
CA GLY A 53 -7.95 5.16 2.53
C GLY A 53 -8.99 6.22 2.91
N PRO A 54 -10.22 6.09 2.40
CA PRO A 54 -11.36 6.90 2.82
C PRO A 54 -11.72 6.54 4.27
N GLY A 55 -11.08 7.20 5.23
CA GLY A 55 -11.17 6.89 6.64
C GLY A 55 -10.05 7.55 7.44
N PRO A 56 -9.31 6.80 8.29
CA PRO A 56 -8.35 7.38 9.22
C PRO A 56 -7.30 8.25 8.51
N VAL A 57 -7.02 9.41 9.11
CA VAL A 57 -6.05 10.40 8.62
C VAL A 57 -4.62 9.86 8.69
N THR A 58 -4.38 8.92 9.61
CA THR A 58 -3.09 8.26 9.78
C THR A 58 -2.92 7.08 8.83
N GLY A 59 -1.84 7.09 8.06
CA GLY A 59 -1.49 5.99 7.15
C GLY A 59 -1.18 4.71 7.91
N THR A 60 -1.76 3.60 7.45
CA THR A 60 -1.50 2.26 8.02
C THR A 60 -0.22 1.70 7.40
N PRO A 61 0.80 1.31 8.20
CA PRO A 61 2.00 0.66 7.68
C PRO A 61 1.63 -0.61 6.92
N VAL A 62 2.24 -0.86 5.77
CA VAL A 62 1.99 -2.07 4.96
C VAL A 62 3.24 -2.91 4.79
N ASN A 63 3.05 -4.22 4.75
CA ASN A 63 4.11 -5.16 4.42
C ASN A 63 4.62 -4.89 3.00
N LEU A 64 5.93 -4.71 2.85
CA LEU A 64 6.55 -4.39 1.56
C LEU A 64 6.29 -5.45 0.49
N ARG A 65 6.12 -6.72 0.88
CA ARG A 65 5.76 -7.80 -0.04
C ARG A 65 4.34 -7.64 -0.61
N ALA A 66 3.45 -6.97 0.12
CA ALA A 66 2.07 -6.75 -0.27
C ALA A 66 1.88 -5.57 -1.24
N ILE A 67 2.88 -4.69 -1.42
CA ILE A 67 2.80 -3.52 -2.31
C ILE A 67 2.34 -3.91 -3.72
N ASN A 68 2.93 -4.95 -4.30
CA ASN A 68 2.54 -5.40 -5.64
C ASN A 68 1.09 -5.89 -5.70
N LYS A 69 0.60 -6.53 -4.63
CA LYS A 69 -0.79 -7.01 -4.55
C LYS A 69 -1.76 -5.83 -4.45
N LEU A 70 -1.42 -4.82 -3.65
CA LEU A 70 -2.18 -3.58 -3.52
C LEU A 70 -2.28 -2.83 -4.85
N VAL A 71 -1.17 -2.65 -5.53
CA VAL A 71 -1.13 -1.91 -6.80
C VAL A 71 -1.96 -2.62 -7.89
N ARG A 72 -1.93 -3.95 -7.94
CA ARG A 72 -2.61 -4.74 -8.98
C ARG A 72 -4.09 -4.98 -8.71
N CYS A 73 -4.57 -4.77 -7.49
CA CYS A 73 -5.95 -5.12 -7.16
C CYS A 73 -6.97 -4.22 -7.88
N GLU A 74 -8.17 -4.74 -8.04
CA GLU A 74 -9.30 -3.99 -8.60
C GLU A 74 -9.71 -2.85 -7.66
N PRO A 75 -10.26 -1.72 -8.18
CA PRO A 75 -10.61 -0.57 -7.36
C PRO A 75 -11.52 -0.93 -6.17
N GLY A 76 -12.53 -1.78 -6.40
CA GLY A 76 -13.47 -2.21 -5.36
C GLY A 76 -12.86 -3.09 -4.27
N ARG A 77 -11.64 -3.59 -4.46
CA ARG A 77 -10.96 -4.51 -3.53
C ARG A 77 -9.86 -3.85 -2.72
N ILE A 78 -9.52 -2.59 -2.96
CA ILE A 78 -8.40 -1.90 -2.30
C ILE A 78 -8.56 -1.96 -0.78
N ARG A 79 -9.77 -1.75 -0.24
CA ARG A 79 -10.04 -1.84 1.20
C ARG A 79 -9.63 -3.18 1.81
N VAL A 80 -10.07 -4.28 1.19
CA VAL A 80 -9.80 -5.65 1.67
C VAL A 80 -8.31 -5.96 1.57
N VAL A 81 -7.68 -5.57 0.45
CA VAL A 81 -6.26 -5.81 0.22
C VAL A 81 -5.39 -4.96 1.15
N ALA A 82 -5.79 -3.72 1.44
CA ALA A 82 -5.15 -2.82 2.40
C ALA A 82 -5.19 -3.39 3.83
N ALA A 83 -6.34 -3.87 4.27
CA ALA A 83 -6.48 -4.52 5.56
C ALA A 83 -5.57 -5.76 5.68
N ALA A 84 -5.52 -6.60 4.63
CA ALA A 84 -4.64 -7.76 4.60
C ALA A 84 -3.14 -7.41 4.44
N ALA A 85 -2.84 -6.21 3.94
CA ALA A 85 -1.47 -5.74 3.74
C ALA A 85 -0.89 -5.05 4.97
N ALA A 86 -1.71 -4.67 5.96
CA ALA A 86 -1.26 -4.00 7.17
C ALA A 86 -0.12 -4.78 7.85
N ALA A 87 1.00 -4.10 8.13
CA ALA A 87 2.14 -4.68 8.82
C ALA A 87 1.74 -4.94 10.28
N GLY A 88 1.61 -6.22 10.65
CA GLY A 88 1.04 -6.63 11.94
C GLY A 88 -0.45 -6.97 11.89
N GLY A 89 -0.96 -7.41 10.73
CA GLY A 89 -2.38 -7.52 10.42
C GLY A 89 -3.28 -8.15 11.49
N PRO A 90 -4.59 -7.88 11.46
CA PRO A 90 -5.55 -8.56 12.34
C PRO A 90 -5.48 -10.07 12.10
N PRO A 91 -5.60 -10.91 13.15
CA PRO A 91 -5.50 -12.35 13.00
C PRO A 91 -6.50 -12.83 11.96
N ALA A 92 -6.02 -13.68 11.05
CA ALA A 92 -6.87 -14.34 10.08
C ALA A 92 -7.91 -15.16 10.85
N ARG A 93 -9.17 -14.71 10.88
CA ARG A 93 -10.33 -15.46 11.37
C ARG A 93 -10.11 -16.13 12.74
N GLU A 94 -10.51 -15.48 13.82
CA GLU A 94 -11.32 -16.22 14.78
C GLU A 94 -12.76 -16.18 14.29
N ARG A 95 -13.13 -17.25 13.60
CA ARG A 95 -14.51 -17.71 13.46
C ARG A 95 -15.09 -17.86 14.87
N ALA A 96 -16.24 -17.26 15.12
CA ALA A 96 -17.47 -17.97 15.43
C ALA A 96 -17.41 -18.96 16.61
N THR A 97 -18.28 -18.70 17.59
CA THR A 97 -18.80 -19.63 18.60
C THR A 97 -17.98 -19.80 19.89
N GLN A 98 -18.28 -18.94 20.87
CA GLN A 98 -18.56 -19.40 22.24
C GLN A 98 -19.90 -18.80 22.68
N ALA A 99 -20.97 -19.41 22.17
CA ALA A 99 -22.21 -19.54 22.90
C ALA A 99 -22.33 -21.05 23.19
N GLY A 100 -22.38 -21.41 24.46
CA GLY A 100 -22.39 -22.80 24.95
C GLY A 100 -21.81 -22.88 26.33
#